data_AF-A0A848FQV6-F1
#
_entry.id   AF-A0A848FQV6-F1
#
_cell.length_a   1.000
_cell.length_b   1.000
_cell.length_c   1.000
_cell.angle_alpha   90.00
_cell.angle_beta   90.00
_cell.angle_gamma   90.00
#
_symmetry.space_group_name_H-M   'P 1'
#
loop_
_entity.id
_entity.type
_entity.pdbx_description
1 polymer ?
#
loop_
_entity_poly.entity_id
_entity_poly.type
_entity_poly.pdbx_seq_one_letter_code
_entity_poly.pdbx_strand_id
1 'polypeptide(L)'
;MWMCFREPIGTPEVTVEQLTNTDNIDANRYQFNISAWGWQNVDMLTTKMKGEETEISVQIPQAKDNATDVYLVVPGIRVFLAGARRAENGEVFYFIDPASELSLPQKQKAFIIAMTESDNSMLFGKTDFITGGRQQIQLSLKAATAAEINDVISETDAADLQIRAKESKNAAEAKSLQKEKKSIDSLKPANCDCDKVLRTYVHL
;
A
#
# COMPACT_ATOMS: atom_id res chain seq x y z
N MET A 1 53.35 12.47 -37.32
CA MET A 1 52.85 13.86 -37.22
C MET A 1 51.38 13.81 -37.59
N TRP A 2 50.50 13.69 -36.58
CA TRP A 2 49.06 13.51 -36.80
C TRP A 2 48.36 14.87 -36.71
N MET A 3 47.64 15.22 -37.77
CA MET A 3 46.89 16.47 -37.92
C MET A 3 45.62 16.46 -37.06
N CYS A 4 45.43 17.49 -36.24
CA CYS A 4 44.16 17.76 -35.57
C CYS A 4 43.13 18.26 -36.58
N PHE A 5 42.02 17.53 -36.69
CA PHE A 5 40.83 17.97 -37.43
C PHE A 5 40.14 19.10 -36.65
N ARG A 6 39.77 20.16 -37.37
CA ARG A 6 39.06 21.34 -36.88
C ARG A 6 37.56 21.06 -36.99
N GLU A 7 36.83 21.06 -35.88
CA GLU A 7 35.36 20.92 -35.87
C GLU A 7 34.67 22.22 -36.33
N PRO A 8 33.53 22.14 -37.03
CA PRO A 8 32.70 23.31 -37.31
C PRO A 8 31.80 23.65 -36.12
N ILE A 9 31.66 24.94 -35.88
CA ILE A 9 30.75 25.58 -34.94
C ILE A 9 29.31 25.36 -35.39
N GLY A 10 28.44 24.90 -34.49
CA GLY A 10 27.00 25.21 -34.55
C GLY A 10 26.03 24.05 -34.37
N THR A 11 25.81 23.63 -33.13
CA THR A 11 24.51 23.14 -32.67
C THR A 11 24.30 23.67 -31.25
N PRO A 12 23.13 24.26 -30.93
CA PRO A 12 22.83 24.60 -29.54
C PRO A 12 22.83 23.32 -28.72
N GLU A 13 23.74 23.27 -27.77
CA GLU A 13 23.81 22.27 -26.72
C GLU A 13 22.52 22.36 -25.91
N VAL A 14 21.55 21.50 -26.24
CA VAL A 14 20.43 21.23 -25.36
C VAL A 14 21.03 20.51 -24.16
N THR A 15 21.30 21.26 -23.10
CA THR A 15 21.73 20.71 -21.81
C THR A 15 20.73 19.63 -21.39
N VAL A 16 21.20 18.39 -21.34
CA VAL A 16 20.46 17.20 -20.84
C VAL A 16 20.34 17.24 -19.31
N GLU A 17 20.26 18.43 -18.71
CA GLU A 17 20.06 18.64 -17.27
C GLU A 17 18.59 18.83 -16.89
N GLN A 18 17.68 18.59 -17.84
CA GLN A 18 16.27 18.34 -17.53
C GLN A 18 15.90 16.88 -17.81
N LEU A 19 16.75 15.93 -17.41
CA LEU A 19 16.25 14.63 -16.97
C LEU A 19 15.59 14.88 -15.62
N THR A 20 14.32 15.26 -15.73
CA THR A 20 13.34 15.32 -14.67
C THR A 20 13.61 14.22 -13.66
N ASN A 21 13.62 14.61 -12.41
CA ASN A 21 13.54 13.78 -11.22
C ASN A 21 12.42 12.71 -11.36
N THR A 22 12.70 11.61 -12.06
CA THR A 22 11.77 10.48 -12.32
C THR A 22 11.74 9.52 -11.13
N ASP A 23 12.44 9.84 -10.04
CA ASP A 23 12.46 9.02 -8.83
C ASP A 23 11.19 9.18 -7.98
N ASN A 24 10.25 10.03 -8.42
CA ASN A 24 9.01 10.31 -7.68
C ASN A 24 7.75 10.16 -8.53
N ILE A 25 7.74 9.18 -9.44
CA ILE A 25 6.48 8.66 -9.97
C ILE A 25 5.97 7.61 -8.96
N ASP A 26 5.40 8.09 -7.85
CA ASP A 26 4.49 7.29 -7.02
C ASP A 26 3.21 7.03 -7.84
N ALA A 27 3.34 6.14 -8.82
CA ALA A 27 2.22 5.62 -9.56
C ALA A 27 1.55 4.57 -8.67
N ASN A 28 0.61 4.98 -7.81
CA ASN A 28 -0.33 4.06 -7.18
C ASN A 28 -0.94 3.19 -8.29
N ARG A 29 -0.56 1.91 -8.36
CA ARG A 29 -0.97 0.99 -9.43
C ARG A 29 -2.35 0.45 -9.19
N TYR A 30 -2.79 0.47 -7.95
CA TYR A 30 -4.09 -0.04 -7.53
C TYR A 30 -4.87 1.06 -6.82
N GLN A 31 -6.14 1.17 -7.19
CA GLN A 31 -7.09 2.01 -6.50
C GLN A 31 -8.15 1.11 -5.86
N PHE A 32 -8.32 1.25 -4.54
CA PHE A 32 -9.42 0.63 -3.81
C PHE A 32 -10.57 1.61 -3.75
N ASN A 33 -11.73 1.17 -4.24
CA ASN A 33 -12.98 1.86 -4.00
C ASN A 33 -13.78 1.05 -2.99
N ILE A 34 -13.91 1.58 -1.78
CA ILE A 34 -14.68 0.98 -0.70
C ILE A 34 -15.98 1.76 -0.60
N SER A 35 -17.09 1.10 -0.90
CA SER A 35 -18.43 1.64 -0.77
C SER A 35 -19.17 0.85 0.30
N ALA A 36 -19.42 1.51 1.43
CA ALA A 36 -20.03 0.93 2.62
C ALA A 36 -21.33 1.71 2.96
N TRP A 37 -22.29 1.71 2.04
CA TRP A 37 -23.55 2.45 2.24
C TRP A 37 -24.35 1.88 3.41
N GLY A 38 -24.71 2.73 4.37
CA GLY A 38 -25.42 2.30 5.59
C GLY A 38 -24.52 1.62 6.63
N TRP A 39 -23.21 1.61 6.42
CA TRP A 39 -22.23 1.19 7.43
C TRP A 39 -21.80 2.38 8.29
N GLN A 40 -21.52 2.10 9.55
CA GLN A 40 -21.18 3.11 10.54
C GLN A 40 -19.65 3.26 10.62
N ASN A 41 -19.16 4.48 10.32
CA ASN A 41 -17.80 4.91 10.62
C ASN A 41 -17.73 5.38 12.09
N VAL A 42 -16.59 5.17 12.75
CA VAL A 42 -16.37 5.27 14.22
C VAL A 42 -16.93 6.54 14.87
N ASP A 43 -16.95 7.68 14.18
CA ASP A 43 -17.35 8.97 14.78
C ASP A 43 -18.77 8.98 15.36
N MET A 44 -19.67 8.11 14.90
CA MET A 44 -21.02 7.97 15.49
C MET A 44 -21.17 6.81 16.49
N LEU A 45 -20.18 5.92 16.60
CA LEU A 45 -20.31 4.67 17.35
C LEU A 45 -20.11 4.83 18.86
N THR A 46 -19.39 5.87 19.28
CA THR A 46 -19.01 6.08 20.69
C THR A 46 -20.16 6.44 21.62
N THR A 47 -21.35 6.79 21.10
CA THR A 47 -22.45 7.29 21.95
C THR A 47 -23.66 6.36 22.10
N LYS A 48 -23.81 5.29 21.32
CA LYS A 48 -25.12 4.58 21.26
C LYS A 48 -25.15 3.06 21.07
N MET A 49 -24.02 2.36 20.91
CA MET A 49 -24.08 0.90 20.78
C MET A 49 -24.15 0.19 22.13
N LYS A 50 -25.15 -0.68 22.31
CA LYS A 50 -25.18 -1.67 23.38
C LYS A 50 -24.14 -2.75 23.05
N GLY A 51 -22.95 -2.62 23.59
CA GLY A 51 -21.85 -3.58 23.44
C GLY A 51 -21.05 -3.70 24.73
N GLU A 52 -20.14 -4.65 24.75
CA GLU A 52 -19.10 -4.73 25.77
C GLU A 52 -17.82 -4.12 25.20
N GLU A 53 -16.96 -3.60 26.07
CA GLU A 53 -15.64 -3.11 25.69
C GLU A 53 -14.84 -4.23 25.00
N THR A 54 -14.31 -3.89 23.84
CA THR A 54 -13.55 -4.82 23.00
C THR A 54 -12.23 -4.20 22.57
N GLU A 55 -11.14 -4.88 22.89
CA GLU A 55 -9.79 -4.59 22.44
C GLU A 55 -9.41 -5.60 21.36
N ILE A 56 -9.19 -5.11 20.13
CA ILE A 56 -8.72 -5.92 19.01
C ILE A 56 -7.38 -5.36 18.54
N SER A 57 -6.38 -6.23 18.53
CA SER A 57 -5.08 -5.96 17.93
C SER A 57 -4.83 -6.94 16.79
N VAL A 58 -4.24 -6.45 15.70
CA VAL A 58 -3.91 -7.25 14.52
C VAL A 58 -2.41 -7.18 14.28
N GLN A 59 -1.74 -8.33 14.26
CA GLN A 59 -0.33 -8.45 13.97
C GLN A 59 -0.13 -8.92 12.53
N ILE A 60 0.60 -8.13 11.75
CA ILE A 60 0.92 -8.37 10.34
C ILE A 60 2.43 -8.21 10.16
N PRO A 61 3.21 -9.32 10.23
CA PRO A 61 4.66 -9.26 10.11
C PRO A 61 5.15 -8.61 8.81
N GLN A 62 4.40 -8.77 7.71
CA GLN A 62 4.74 -8.21 6.39
C GLN A 62 4.49 -6.70 6.27
N ALA A 63 3.87 -6.06 7.27
CA ALA A 63 3.48 -4.66 7.20
C ALA A 63 4.59 -3.66 7.57
N LYS A 64 5.70 -4.15 8.16
CA LYS A 64 6.77 -3.29 8.71
C LYS A 64 7.26 -2.21 7.74
N ASP A 65 7.47 -2.60 6.48
CA ASP A 65 8.12 -1.75 5.47
C ASP A 65 7.15 -1.18 4.43
N ASN A 66 5.85 -1.50 4.52
CA ASN A 66 4.88 -1.15 3.49
C ASN A 66 3.72 -0.33 4.06
N ALA A 67 3.12 0.54 3.25
CA ALA A 67 1.84 1.17 3.56
C ALA A 67 0.74 0.09 3.52
N THR A 68 0.34 -0.39 4.70
CA THR A 68 -0.69 -1.42 4.85
C THR A 68 -1.93 -0.81 5.46
N ASP A 69 -3.04 -0.91 4.74
CA ASP A 69 -4.37 -0.55 5.22
C ASP A 69 -5.02 -1.79 5.85
N VAL A 70 -5.61 -1.61 7.02
CA VAL A 70 -6.28 -2.69 7.76
C VAL A 70 -7.70 -2.23 8.08
N TYR A 71 -8.68 -3.11 7.89
CA TYR A 71 -10.08 -2.81 8.17
C TYR A 71 -10.73 -3.93 8.98
N LEU A 72 -11.49 -3.54 9.99
CA LEU A 72 -12.38 -4.39 10.77
C LEU A 72 -13.78 -4.31 10.17
N VAL A 73 -14.38 -5.47 9.93
CA VAL A 73 -15.72 -5.58 9.40
C VAL A 73 -16.57 -6.46 10.31
N VAL A 74 -17.70 -5.94 10.77
CA VAL A 74 -18.71 -6.67 11.54
C VAL A 74 -20.06 -6.58 10.83
N PRO A 75 -20.40 -7.54 9.96
CA PRO A 75 -21.59 -7.45 9.10
C PRO A 75 -22.91 -7.35 9.85
N GLY A 76 -23.05 -8.10 10.96
CA GLY A 76 -24.31 -8.16 11.72
C GLY A 76 -24.78 -6.82 12.28
N ILE A 77 -23.88 -5.86 12.43
CA ILE A 77 -24.18 -4.49 12.87
C ILE A 77 -23.69 -3.42 11.89
N ARG A 78 -23.28 -3.81 10.69
CA ARG A 78 -22.78 -2.92 9.63
C ARG A 78 -21.68 -1.98 10.12
N VAL A 79 -20.70 -2.51 10.85
CA VAL A 79 -19.53 -1.75 11.33
C VAL A 79 -18.35 -1.99 10.40
N PHE A 80 -17.78 -0.89 9.89
CA PHE A 80 -16.60 -0.90 9.02
C PHE A 80 -15.61 0.13 9.55
N LEU A 81 -14.48 -0.32 10.10
CA LEU A 81 -13.53 0.57 10.78
C LEU A 81 -12.13 0.40 10.21
N ALA A 82 -11.47 1.51 9.91
CA ALA A 82 -10.06 1.52 9.56
C ALA A 82 -9.20 1.34 10.82
N GLY A 83 -8.18 0.51 10.71
CA GLY A 83 -7.17 0.32 11.74
C GLY A 83 -6.02 1.31 11.59
N ALA A 84 -5.48 1.78 12.72
CA ALA A 84 -4.29 2.60 12.80
C ALA A 84 -3.09 1.76 13.24
N ARG A 85 -1.93 2.06 12.66
CA ARG A 85 -0.65 1.45 13.01
C ARG A 85 -0.08 2.08 14.29
N ARG A 86 0.44 1.27 15.22
CA ARG A 86 1.17 1.79 16.39
C ARG A 86 2.61 2.16 16.03
N ALA A 87 3.04 3.35 16.43
CA ALA A 87 4.35 3.92 16.07
C ALA A 87 5.56 3.08 16.56
N GLU A 88 5.41 2.32 17.64
CA GLU A 88 6.54 1.64 18.29
C GLU A 88 7.02 0.38 17.56
N ASN A 89 6.12 -0.40 16.96
CA ASN A 89 6.45 -1.74 16.42
C ASN A 89 6.10 -1.97 14.94
N GLY A 90 5.41 -1.04 14.27
CA GLY A 90 5.16 -1.07 12.81
C GLY A 90 4.29 -2.23 12.26
N GLU A 91 4.17 -3.33 13.01
CA GLU A 91 3.53 -4.58 12.62
C GLU A 91 2.17 -4.78 13.29
N VAL A 92 1.81 -3.93 14.27
CA VAL A 92 0.59 -4.06 15.07
C VAL A 92 -0.38 -2.91 14.78
N PHE A 93 -1.63 -3.28 14.50
CA PHE A 93 -2.72 -2.39 14.18
C PHE A 93 -3.84 -2.48 15.21
N TYR A 94 -4.49 -1.36 15.48
CA TYR A 94 -5.61 -1.21 16.41
C TYR A 94 -6.74 -0.42 15.73
N PHE A 95 -7.99 -0.68 16.08
CA PHE A 95 -9.15 -0.02 15.44
C PHE A 95 -9.67 1.20 16.18
N ILE A 96 -9.10 1.49 17.33
CA ILE A 96 -9.42 2.66 18.15
C ILE A 96 -8.16 3.04 18.94
N ASP A 97 -8.04 4.31 19.35
CA ASP A 97 -6.92 4.73 20.19
C ASP A 97 -6.96 3.96 21.52
N PRO A 98 -5.81 3.60 22.11
CA PRO A 98 -5.78 2.89 23.40
C PRO A 98 -6.51 3.61 24.54
N ALA A 99 -6.72 4.92 24.41
CA ALA A 99 -7.43 5.77 25.36
C ALA A 99 -8.95 5.85 25.12
N SER A 100 -9.44 5.22 24.05
CA SER A 100 -10.85 5.19 23.67
C SER A 100 -11.36 3.75 23.65
N GLU A 101 -12.60 3.56 24.06
CA GLU A 101 -13.19 2.23 24.17
C GLU A 101 -13.99 1.90 22.90
N LEU A 102 -13.62 0.81 22.23
CA LEU A 102 -14.42 0.24 21.15
C LEU A 102 -15.42 -0.73 21.76
N SER A 103 -16.70 -0.35 21.81
CA SER A 103 -17.74 -1.28 22.27
C SER A 103 -18.30 -2.09 21.10
N LEU A 104 -18.22 -3.43 21.17
CA LEU A 104 -18.82 -4.32 20.18
C LEU A 104 -19.76 -5.34 20.84
N PRO A 105 -20.83 -5.76 20.16
CA PRO A 105 -21.61 -6.91 20.59
C PRO A 105 -20.72 -8.16 20.53
N GLN A 106 -20.73 -8.92 21.61
CA GLN A 106 -19.92 -10.14 21.74
C GLN A 106 -20.52 -11.28 20.92
N LYS A 107 -19.69 -12.27 20.60
CA LYS A 107 -20.08 -13.52 19.92
C LYS A 107 -20.67 -13.31 18.52
N GLN A 108 -20.36 -12.18 17.87
CA GLN A 108 -20.73 -11.90 16.49
C GLN A 108 -19.61 -12.31 15.53
N LYS A 109 -20.00 -12.76 14.33
CA LYS A 109 -19.05 -12.97 13.24
C LYS A 109 -18.47 -11.64 12.79
N ALA A 110 -17.17 -11.60 12.63
CA ALA A 110 -16.42 -10.47 12.13
C ALA A 110 -15.24 -10.97 11.31
N PHE A 111 -14.64 -10.07 10.52
CA PHE A 111 -13.42 -10.38 9.81
C PHE A 111 -12.54 -9.15 9.72
N ILE A 112 -11.23 -9.40 9.64
CA ILE A 112 -10.23 -8.38 9.32
C ILE A 112 -9.81 -8.59 7.88
N ILE A 113 -9.73 -7.50 7.13
CA ILE A 113 -9.03 -7.44 5.86
C ILE A 113 -7.82 -6.55 5.99
N ALA A 114 -6.74 -6.90 5.30
CA ALA A 114 -5.58 -6.06 5.18
C ALA A 114 -5.07 -6.08 3.74
N MET A 115 -4.62 -4.92 3.29
CA MET A 115 -4.19 -4.65 1.94
C MET A 115 -2.89 -3.86 2.00
N THR A 116 -1.92 -4.25 1.19
CA THR A 116 -0.69 -3.49 1.06
C THR A 116 -0.28 -3.46 -0.40
N GLU A 117 0.24 -2.33 -0.84
CA GLU A 117 0.93 -2.22 -2.12
C GLU A 117 2.41 -2.61 -1.90
N SER A 118 2.96 -3.32 -2.88
CA SER A 118 4.38 -3.64 -2.99
C SER A 118 4.82 -3.31 -4.42
N ASP A 119 6.13 -3.11 -4.63
CA ASP A 119 6.75 -2.66 -5.89
C ASP A 119 6.23 -3.34 -7.16
N ASN A 120 5.74 -4.58 -7.05
CA ASN A 120 5.31 -5.37 -8.20
C ASN A 120 3.98 -6.12 -8.04
N SER A 121 3.34 -6.07 -6.88
CA SER A 121 2.10 -6.78 -6.64
C SER A 121 1.34 -6.20 -5.46
N MET A 122 0.05 -6.52 -5.38
CA MET A 122 -0.74 -6.27 -4.20
C MET A 122 -0.64 -7.49 -3.28
N LEU A 123 -0.46 -7.27 -1.98
CA LEU A 123 -0.69 -8.31 -0.99
C LEU A 123 -2.00 -8.07 -0.27
N PHE A 124 -2.74 -9.16 -0.09
CA PHE A 124 -4.05 -9.19 0.54
C PHE A 124 -4.08 -10.28 1.60
N GLY A 125 -4.78 -10.01 2.70
CA GLY A 125 -5.09 -11.02 3.70
C GLY A 125 -6.47 -10.78 4.27
N LYS A 126 -7.17 -11.89 4.54
CA LYS A 126 -8.45 -11.91 5.25
C LYS A 126 -8.37 -12.94 6.35
N THR A 127 -8.90 -12.63 7.52
CA THR A 127 -9.09 -13.60 8.60
C THR A 127 -10.44 -13.39 9.28
N ASP A 128 -11.20 -14.46 9.40
CA ASP A 128 -12.49 -14.48 10.07
C ASP A 128 -12.30 -14.75 11.56
N PHE A 129 -13.11 -14.12 12.40
CA PHE A 129 -13.08 -14.31 13.84
C PHE A 129 -14.45 -14.06 14.46
N ILE A 130 -14.57 -14.38 15.75
CA ILE A 130 -15.76 -14.07 16.55
C ILE A 130 -15.38 -12.95 17.52
N THR A 131 -16.19 -11.91 17.63
CA THR A 131 -15.97 -10.79 18.54
C THR A 131 -15.99 -11.23 20.01
N GLY A 132 -15.08 -10.63 20.78
CA GLY A 132 -14.75 -10.98 22.17
C GLY A 132 -14.17 -9.76 22.89
N GLY A 133 -13.89 -9.88 24.20
CA GLY A 133 -13.37 -8.79 25.02
C GLY A 133 -11.96 -8.35 24.61
N ARG A 134 -10.93 -9.18 24.74
CA ARG A 134 -9.56 -8.86 24.31
C ARG A 134 -9.05 -9.91 23.33
N GLN A 135 -8.60 -9.48 22.15
CA GLN A 135 -8.20 -10.37 21.08
C GLN A 135 -6.94 -9.89 20.37
N GLN A 136 -6.04 -10.83 20.14
CA GLN A 136 -4.87 -10.65 19.30
C GLN A 136 -5.00 -11.57 18.09
N ILE A 137 -5.06 -10.96 16.91
CA ILE A 137 -5.30 -11.64 15.65
C ILE A 137 -4.01 -11.60 14.84
N GLN A 138 -3.56 -12.77 14.36
CA GLN A 138 -2.48 -12.84 13.39
C GLN A 138 -3.06 -12.88 11.98
N LEU A 139 -2.55 -12.02 11.10
CA LEU A 139 -2.98 -11.96 9.71
C LEU A 139 -1.76 -12.00 8.79
N SER A 140 -1.77 -12.95 7.87
CA SER A 140 -0.72 -13.12 6.86
C SER A 140 -1.18 -12.59 5.52
N LEU A 141 -0.34 -11.76 4.90
CA LEU A 141 -0.58 -11.25 3.56
C LEU A 141 -0.04 -12.22 2.51
N LYS A 142 -0.78 -12.38 1.41
CA LYS A 142 -0.40 -13.16 0.22
C LYS A 142 -0.58 -12.30 -1.01
N ALA A 143 0.26 -12.52 -2.03
CA ALA A 143 0.06 -11.88 -3.32
C ALA A 143 -1.32 -12.25 -3.88
N ALA A 144 -2.08 -11.24 -4.30
CA ALA A 144 -3.40 -11.42 -4.86
C ALA A 144 -3.64 -10.42 -5.99
N THR A 145 -4.40 -10.84 -6.98
CA THR A 145 -4.91 -10.01 -8.06
C THR A 145 -6.20 -9.31 -7.63
N ALA A 146 -6.55 -8.22 -8.33
CA ALA A 146 -7.82 -7.54 -8.08
C ALA A 146 -9.05 -8.47 -8.25
N ALA A 147 -8.98 -9.45 -9.15
CA ALA A 147 -10.05 -10.43 -9.34
C ALA A 147 -10.20 -11.34 -8.11
N GLU A 148 -9.10 -11.94 -7.64
CA GLU A 148 -9.12 -12.81 -6.46
C GLU A 148 -9.61 -12.08 -5.20
N ILE A 149 -9.26 -10.80 -5.04
CA ILE A 149 -9.73 -9.98 -3.92
C ILE A 149 -11.23 -9.74 -4.03
N ASN A 150 -11.73 -9.38 -5.21
CA ASN A 150 -13.16 -9.17 -5.42
C ASN A 150 -13.94 -10.48 -5.20
N ASP A 151 -13.40 -11.62 -5.61
CA ASP A 151 -14.00 -12.94 -5.42
C ASP A 151 -14.11 -13.25 -3.92
N VAL A 152 -13.02 -13.15 -3.16
CA VAL A 152 -13.02 -13.38 -1.70
C VAL A 152 -14.00 -12.45 -0.96
N ILE A 153 -14.10 -11.19 -1.38
CA ILE A 153 -15.01 -10.24 -0.76
C ILE A 153 -16.46 -10.55 -1.13
N SER A 154 -16.73 -10.99 -2.35
CA SER A 154 -18.07 -11.37 -2.80
C SER A 154 -18.62 -12.63 -2.11
N GLU A 155 -17.73 -13.55 -1.71
CA GLU A 155 -18.07 -14.73 -0.91
C GLU A 155 -18.39 -14.38 0.55
N THR A 156 -18.00 -13.19 0.99
CA THR A 156 -18.24 -12.77 2.36
C THR A 156 -19.68 -12.29 2.52
N ASP A 157 -20.35 -12.75 3.58
CA ASP A 157 -21.75 -12.42 3.90
C ASP A 157 -21.89 -10.97 4.41
N ALA A 158 -21.58 -10.02 3.52
CA ALA A 158 -21.60 -8.58 3.75
C ALA A 158 -22.31 -7.94 2.54
N ALA A 159 -23.58 -8.30 2.35
CA ALA A 159 -24.40 -8.01 1.16
C ALA A 159 -24.37 -6.56 0.64
N ASP A 160 -24.00 -5.58 1.48
CA ASP A 160 -23.97 -4.16 1.16
C ASP A 160 -22.55 -3.54 1.12
N LEU A 161 -21.50 -4.31 1.45
CA LEU A 161 -20.11 -3.83 1.41
C LEU A 161 -19.50 -4.13 0.04
N GLN A 162 -19.30 -3.10 -0.77
CA GLN A 162 -18.62 -3.23 -2.05
C GLN A 162 -17.20 -2.70 -1.93
N ILE A 163 -16.24 -3.61 -1.86
CA ILE A 163 -14.82 -3.28 -2.03
C ILE A 163 -14.44 -3.71 -3.44
N ARG A 164 -14.00 -2.74 -4.25
CA ARG A 164 -13.55 -3.01 -5.61
C ARG A 164 -12.09 -2.60 -5.73
N ALA A 165 -11.23 -3.57 -6.01
CA ALA A 165 -9.88 -3.31 -6.45
C ALA A 165 -9.89 -3.03 -7.97
N LYS A 166 -9.29 -1.92 -8.40
CA LYS A 166 -9.07 -1.60 -9.82
C LYS A 166 -7.60 -1.30 -10.06
N GLU A 167 -7.04 -1.81 -11.16
CA GLU A 167 -5.77 -1.28 -11.67
C GLU A 167 -5.98 0.20 -12.06
N SER A 168 -5.06 1.07 -11.67
CA SER A 168 -5.13 2.48 -12.02
C SER A 168 -4.93 2.63 -13.54
N LYS A 169 -5.50 3.70 -14.12
CA LYS A 169 -5.39 3.96 -15.57
C LYS A 169 -3.95 4.04 -16.06
N ASN A 170 -3.02 4.37 -15.15
CA ASN A 170 -1.59 4.49 -15.43
C ASN A 170 -0.83 3.17 -15.14
N ALA A 171 -1.49 2.10 -14.67
CA ALA A 171 -0.82 0.84 -14.36
C ALA A 171 -0.21 0.18 -15.60
N ALA A 172 -0.86 0.31 -16.77
CA ALA A 172 -0.32 -0.18 -18.05
C ALA A 172 0.94 0.59 -18.47
N GLU A 173 0.92 1.91 -18.31
CA GLU A 173 2.03 2.82 -18.64
C GLU A 173 3.20 2.66 -17.65
N ALA A 174 2.91 2.46 -16.37
CA ALA A 174 3.90 2.12 -15.35
C ALA A 174 4.55 0.75 -15.60
N LYS A 175 3.78 -0.25 -16.08
CA LYS A 175 4.30 -1.58 -16.48
C LYS A 175 5.21 -1.48 -17.70
N SER A 176 4.91 -0.63 -18.69
CA SER A 176 5.80 -0.40 -19.84
C SER A 176 7.08 0.34 -19.45
N LEU A 177 6.98 1.40 -18.64
CA LEU A 177 8.14 2.17 -18.18
C LEU A 177 9.11 1.34 -17.33
N GLN A 178 8.59 0.41 -16.50
CA GLN A 178 9.46 -0.52 -15.76
C GLN A 178 10.17 -1.55 -16.66
N LYS A 179 9.49 -2.07 -17.70
CA LYS A 179 10.14 -2.96 -18.68
C LYS A 179 11.26 -2.23 -19.40
N GLU A 180 11.02 -0.97 -19.77
CA GLU A 180 12.02 -0.11 -20.40
C GLU A 180 13.19 0.20 -19.47
N LYS A 181 12.94 0.57 -18.21
CA LYS A 181 14.00 0.77 -17.19
C LYS A 181 14.86 -0.47 -17.00
N LYS A 182 14.25 -1.66 -16.86
CA LYS A 182 14.99 -2.93 -16.77
C LYS A 182 15.83 -3.20 -18.02
N SER A 183 15.33 -2.86 -19.20
CA SER A 183 16.09 -3.00 -20.45
C SER A 183 17.28 -2.03 -20.50
N ILE A 184 17.11 -0.77 -20.08
CA ILE A 184 18.17 0.23 -20.03
C ILE A 184 19.22 -0.15 -18.98
N ASP A 185 18.81 -0.61 -17.81
CA ASP A 185 19.73 -1.06 -16.76
C ASP A 185 20.55 -2.28 -17.20
N SER A 186 19.97 -3.18 -18.00
CA SER A 186 20.69 -4.32 -18.57
C SER A 186 21.73 -3.94 -19.63
N LEU A 187 21.61 -2.73 -20.19
CA LEU A 187 22.55 -2.18 -21.17
C LEU A 187 23.67 -1.36 -20.51
N LYS A 188 23.65 -1.16 -19.18
CA LYS A 188 24.73 -0.49 -18.47
C LYS A 188 26.01 -1.33 -18.57
N PRO A 189 27.11 -0.79 -19.14
CA PRO A 189 28.37 -1.52 -19.19
C PRO A 189 28.89 -1.75 -17.77
N ALA A 190 29.27 -3.00 -17.46
CA ALA A 190 29.73 -3.45 -16.14
C ALA A 190 30.99 -2.75 -15.61
N ASN A 191 31.59 -1.84 -16.39
CA ASN A 191 32.87 -1.19 -16.12
C ASN A 191 32.81 0.36 -16.13
N CYS A 192 31.62 0.96 -16.13
CA CYS A 192 31.47 2.40 -15.96
C CYS A 192 31.36 2.76 -14.47
N ASP A 193 32.52 2.95 -13.85
CA ASP A 193 32.68 3.54 -12.52
C ASP A 193 32.47 5.06 -12.61
N CYS A 194 31.21 5.49 -12.74
CA CYS A 194 30.85 6.91 -12.86
C CYS A 194 31.18 7.73 -11.59
N ASP A 195 31.60 7.07 -10.49
CA ASP A 195 32.02 7.72 -9.25
C ASP A 195 33.40 8.37 -9.34
N LYS A 196 34.21 8.02 -10.35
CA LYS A 196 35.60 8.52 -10.47
C LYS A 196 35.77 9.86 -11.18
N VAL A 197 34.72 10.41 -11.81
CA VAL A 197 34.87 11.67 -12.58
C VAL A 197 34.57 12.91 -11.72
N LEU A 198 33.84 12.78 -10.60
CA LEU A 198 33.47 13.93 -9.76
C LEU A 198 34.49 14.28 -8.67
N ARG A 199 35.58 13.52 -8.50
CA ARG A 199 36.59 13.80 -7.46
C ARG A 199 37.75 14.70 -7.87
N THR A 200 37.78 15.20 -9.11
CA THR A 200 38.93 15.99 -9.59
C THR A 200 38.70 17.51 -9.60
N TYR A 201 37.53 18.00 -9.21
CA TYR A 201 37.19 19.44 -9.26
C TYR A 201 36.85 20.08 -7.91
N VAL A 202 37.44 19.59 -6.82
CA VAL A 202 37.47 20.32 -5.54
C VAL A 202 38.90 20.33 -5.00
N HIS A 203 39.82 20.93 -5.75
CA HIS A 203 41.06 21.50 -5.23
C HIS A 203 41.65 22.41 -6.32
N LEU A 204 41.20 23.66 -6.32
CA LEU A 204 41.97 24.85 -6.71
C LEU A 204 41.26 26.08 -6.13
#